data_AF-A0A9P8T5P9-F1
#
_entry.id   AF-A0A9P8T5P9-F1
#
_cell.length_a   1.000
_cell.length_b   1.000
_cell.length_c   1.000
_cell.angle_alpha   90.00
_cell.angle_beta   90.00
_cell.angle_gamma   90.00
#
_symmetry.space_group_name_H-M   'P 1'
#
loop_
_entity.id
_entity.type
_entity.pdbx_description
1 polymer ?
#
loop_
_entity_poly.entity_id
_entity_poly.type
_entity_poly.pdbx_seq_one_letter_code
_entity_poly.pdbx_strand_id
1 'polypeptide(L)'
;MGQKYYGVQSGRETGVFDSPQDAKASTTGYPNNSIKGFNSPKEASQFVKGDPNYSIESKRGNYAVAQGRSKGVYNTLGDAKAQVDGYSGAEHRTFNNEAAAQNWVNQKNNVAKGQSGYKGHH
;
A
#
# COMPACT_ATOMS: atom_id res chain seq x y z
N MET A 1 7.12 -11.39 -14.94
CA MET A 1 7.56 -11.77 -13.58
C MET A 1 8.05 -10.49 -12.92
N GLY A 2 7.39 -10.03 -11.85
CA GLY A 2 7.81 -8.78 -11.18
C GLY A 2 9.04 -9.04 -10.32
N GLN A 3 10.09 -8.25 -10.49
CA GLN A 3 11.25 -8.30 -9.61
C GLN A 3 10.86 -7.79 -8.22
N LYS A 4 11.25 -8.53 -7.18
CA LYS A 4 11.03 -8.16 -5.78
C LYS A 4 12.38 -7.90 -5.13
N TYR A 5 12.48 -6.77 -4.45
CA TYR A 5 13.67 -6.32 -3.74
C TYR A 5 13.46 -6.48 -2.25
N TYR A 6 14.40 -7.07 -1.53
CA TYR A 6 14.32 -7.35 -0.11
C TYR A 6 15.28 -6.45 0.64
N GLY A 7 14.76 -5.50 1.41
CA GLY A 7 15.55 -4.66 2.30
C GLY A 7 15.73 -5.34 3.66
N VAL A 8 16.96 -5.45 4.14
CA VAL A 8 17.31 -5.88 5.50
C VAL A 8 17.81 -4.68 6.28
N GLN A 9 17.00 -4.20 7.22
CA GLN A 9 17.33 -3.05 8.09
C GLN A 9 18.07 -3.50 9.37
N SER A 10 17.82 -4.73 9.84
CA SER A 10 18.53 -5.31 10.99
C SER A 10 18.73 -6.80 10.77
N GLY A 11 19.98 -7.22 10.84
CA GLY A 11 20.44 -8.58 10.55
C GLY A 11 21.97 -8.66 10.67
N ARG A 12 22.55 -9.81 10.33
CA ARG A 12 24.01 -9.96 10.16
C ARG A 12 24.53 -9.09 9.04
N GLU A 13 23.78 -8.99 7.95
CA GLU A 13 24.08 -8.12 6.81
C GLU A 13 22.87 -7.25 6.48
N THR A 14 23.07 -5.93 6.53
CA THR A 14 22.05 -4.94 6.18
C THR A 14 22.26 -4.47 4.75
N GLY A 15 21.19 -4.41 3.96
CA GLY A 15 21.33 -4.14 2.53
C GLY A 15 20.04 -4.40 1.75
N VAL A 16 20.06 -4.04 0.46
CA VAL A 16 19.02 -4.42 -0.49
C VAL A 16 19.49 -5.64 -1.25
N PHE A 17 18.69 -6.68 -1.24
CA PHE A 17 18.94 -7.94 -1.93
C PHE A 17 17.90 -8.15 -3.03
N ASP A 18 18.31 -8.67 -4.19
CA ASP A 18 17.40 -9.08 -5.27
C ASP A 18 16.79 -10.48 -5.03
N SER A 19 17.25 -11.17 -3.99
CA SER A 19 16.92 -12.56 -3.70
C SER A 19 16.42 -12.73 -2.25
N PRO A 20 15.27 -13.40 -2.04
CA PRO A 20 14.76 -13.66 -0.70
C PRO A 20 15.61 -14.67 0.07
N GLN A 21 16.29 -15.60 -0.62
CA GLN A 21 17.19 -16.55 0.04
C GLN A 21 18.38 -15.83 0.68
N ASP A 22 19.02 -14.93 -0.06
CA ASP A 22 20.14 -14.13 0.44
C ASP A 22 19.71 -13.25 1.61
N ALA A 23 18.61 -12.51 1.47
CA ALA A 23 18.09 -11.67 2.54
C ALA A 23 17.74 -12.46 3.82
N LYS A 24 17.22 -13.69 3.67
CA LYS A 24 16.93 -14.58 4.80
C LYS A 24 18.22 -15.14 5.42
N ALA A 25 19.21 -15.50 4.62
CA ALA A 25 20.52 -15.92 5.12
C ALA A 25 21.17 -14.79 5.95
N SER A 26 21.08 -13.55 5.49
CA SER A 26 21.56 -12.34 6.17
C SER A 26 20.87 -12.04 7.51
N THR A 27 19.71 -12.63 7.78
CA THR A 27 18.93 -12.41 9.01
C THR A 27 18.82 -13.65 9.90
N THR A 28 19.25 -14.81 9.42
CA THR A 28 19.15 -16.08 10.13
C THR A 28 20.03 -16.08 11.38
N GLY A 29 19.42 -16.41 12.52
CA GLY A 29 20.11 -16.42 13.82
C GLY A 29 20.32 -15.03 14.44
N TYR A 30 19.79 -13.95 13.86
CA TYR A 30 19.82 -12.61 14.45
C TYR A 30 18.48 -12.29 15.13
N PRO A 31 18.45 -12.08 16.46
CA PRO A 31 17.23 -11.71 17.16
C PRO A 31 16.77 -10.30 16.75
N ASN A 32 15.45 -10.09 16.63
CA ASN A 32 14.84 -8.84 16.16
C ASN A 32 15.26 -8.41 14.75
N ASN A 33 15.52 -9.38 13.86
CA ASN A 33 15.78 -9.06 12.47
C ASN A 33 14.59 -8.32 11.82
N SER A 34 14.90 -7.42 10.88
CA SER A 34 13.92 -6.62 10.16
C SER A 34 14.19 -6.75 8.67
N ILE A 35 13.46 -7.65 8.03
CA ILE A 35 13.48 -7.90 6.59
C ILE A 35 12.11 -7.58 5.99
N LYS A 36 12.10 -6.91 4.84
CA LYS A 36 10.86 -6.58 4.14
C LYS A 36 11.04 -6.60 2.62
N GLY A 37 10.04 -7.12 1.92
CA GLY A 37 10.01 -7.18 0.46
C GLY A 37 9.29 -5.97 -0.15
N PHE A 38 9.84 -5.47 -1.25
CA PHE A 38 9.44 -4.28 -1.97
C PHE A 38 9.38 -4.56 -3.48
N ASN A 39 8.60 -3.77 -4.20
CA ASN A 39 8.53 -3.86 -5.66
C ASN A 39 9.49 -2.88 -6.34
N SER A 40 10.23 -2.07 -5.57
CA SER A 40 11.20 -1.10 -6.07
C SER A 40 12.49 -1.13 -5.24
N PRO A 41 13.68 -1.08 -5.89
CA PRO A 41 14.96 -1.06 -5.19
C PRO A 41 15.14 0.23 -4.36
N LYS A 42 14.52 1.33 -4.82
CA LYS A 42 14.57 2.61 -4.11
C LYS A 42 13.87 2.53 -2.75
N GLU A 43 12.69 1.90 -2.71
CA GLU A 43 11.95 1.67 -1.45
C GLU A 43 12.72 0.75 -0.50
N ALA A 44 13.31 -0.32 -1.03
CA ALA A 44 14.15 -1.21 -0.25
C ALA A 44 15.35 -0.49 0.38
N SER A 45 16.00 0.40 -0.37
CA SER A 45 17.13 1.19 0.13
C SER A 45 16.71 2.15 1.25
N GLN A 46 15.54 2.78 1.14
CA GLN A 46 15.03 3.67 2.19
C GLN A 46 14.70 2.92 3.48
N PHE A 47 14.10 1.73 3.37
CA PHE A 47 13.88 0.85 4.52
C PHE A 47 15.20 0.46 5.19
N VAL A 48 16.21 0.04 4.42
CA VAL A 48 17.52 -0.35 4.95
C VAL A 48 18.23 0.83 5.63
N LYS A 49 18.12 2.03 5.07
CA LYS A 49 18.69 3.26 5.65
C LYS A 49 18.07 3.65 6.99
N GLY A 50 16.99 2.99 7.41
CA GLY A 50 16.28 3.34 8.64
C GLY A 50 15.72 4.75 8.58
N ASP A 51 15.37 5.21 7.37
CA ASP A 51 14.84 6.56 7.17
C ASP A 51 13.55 6.68 8.01
N PRO A 52 13.49 7.56 9.03
CA PRO A 52 12.31 7.68 9.88
C PRO A 52 11.09 8.20 9.09
N ASN A 53 11.31 8.77 7.89
CA ASN A 53 10.26 9.11 6.94
C ASN A 53 9.90 7.95 5.99
N TYR A 54 10.50 6.77 6.13
CA TYR A 54 9.99 5.51 5.57
C TYR A 54 8.72 5.10 6.32
N SER A 55 7.68 5.92 6.21
CA SER A 55 6.35 5.64 6.68
C SER A 55 5.66 4.75 5.66
N ILE A 56 4.91 3.76 6.13
CA ILE A 56 3.98 2.96 5.30
C ILE A 56 3.04 3.87 4.48
N GLU A 57 2.90 5.12 4.91
CA GLU A 57 2.20 6.23 4.29
C GLU A 57 2.76 6.63 2.92
N SER A 58 4.09 6.57 2.72
CA SER A 58 4.76 6.83 1.45
C SER A 58 4.80 5.62 0.51
N LYS A 59 4.20 4.48 0.90
CA LYS A 59 4.09 3.32 0.03
C LYS A 59 3.37 3.72 -1.25
N ARG A 60 4.07 3.65 -2.38
CA ARG A 60 3.47 3.96 -3.68
C ARG A 60 2.64 2.79 -4.14
N GLY A 61 1.36 3.04 -4.39
CA GLY A 61 0.38 2.03 -4.78
C GLY A 61 -0.85 2.70 -5.36
N ASN A 62 -1.70 1.95 -6.05
CA ASN A 62 -2.93 2.52 -6.62
C ASN A 62 -4.04 2.38 -5.58
N TYR A 63 -4.20 3.39 -4.74
CA TYR A 63 -5.18 3.43 -3.67
C TYR A 63 -6.46 4.08 -4.18
N ALA A 64 -7.45 3.26 -4.48
CA ALA A 64 -8.75 3.72 -4.90
C ALA A 64 -9.62 4.06 -3.68
N VAL A 65 -10.17 5.28 -3.64
CA VAL A 65 -11.16 5.71 -2.66
C VAL A 65 -12.50 5.87 -3.39
N ALA A 66 -13.42 4.96 -3.11
CA ALA A 66 -14.79 4.99 -3.63
C ALA A 66 -15.72 5.83 -2.76
N GLN A 67 -15.53 5.78 -1.43
CA GLN A 67 -16.25 6.60 -0.46
C GLN A 67 -15.28 7.18 0.57
N GLY A 68 -15.37 8.50 0.74
CA GLY A 68 -14.48 9.29 1.60
C GLY A 68 -14.73 10.78 1.34
N ARG A 69 -13.89 11.62 1.95
CA ARG A 69 -13.87 13.08 1.76
C ARG A 69 -13.69 13.45 0.29
N SER A 70 -12.79 12.76 -0.40
CA SER A 70 -12.52 12.96 -1.82
C SER A 70 -12.33 11.60 -2.49
N LYS A 71 -13.05 11.37 -3.59
CA LYS A 71 -13.08 10.09 -4.31
C LYS A 71 -12.11 10.16 -5.47
N GLY A 72 -11.35 9.10 -5.69
CA GLY A 72 -10.33 9.07 -6.73
C GLY A 72 -9.31 7.96 -6.50
N VAL A 73 -8.31 7.90 -7.37
CA VAL A 73 -7.15 7.03 -7.20
C VAL A 73 -5.99 7.90 -6.70
N TYR A 74 -5.37 7.45 -5.61
CA TYR A 74 -4.23 8.09 -4.98
C TYR A 74 -3.02 7.19 -5.11
N ASN A 75 -1.86 7.80 -5.25
CA ASN A 75 -0.61 7.08 -5.52
C ASN A 75 0.16 6.76 -4.22
N THR A 76 -0.38 7.19 -3.08
CA THR A 76 0.22 7.14 -1.74
C THR A 76 -0.85 6.71 -0.75
N LEU A 77 -0.45 5.93 0.26
CA LEU A 77 -1.38 5.52 1.31
C LEU A 77 -1.79 6.73 2.16
N GLY A 78 -0.92 7.71 2.36
CA GLY A 78 -1.23 8.92 3.13
C GLY A 78 -2.35 9.74 2.56
N ASP A 79 -2.26 10.10 1.28
CA ASP A 79 -3.32 10.88 0.63
C ASP A 79 -4.64 10.10 0.63
N ALA A 80 -4.61 8.79 0.36
CA ALA A 80 -5.79 7.93 0.42
C ALA A 80 -6.39 7.85 1.83
N LYS A 81 -5.55 7.62 2.84
CA LYS A 81 -5.96 7.54 4.24
C LYS A 81 -6.57 8.86 4.70
N ALA A 82 -5.96 9.98 4.35
CA ALA A 82 -6.49 11.31 4.65
C ALA A 82 -7.91 11.52 4.07
N GLN A 83 -8.31 10.79 3.02
CA GLN A 83 -9.68 10.87 2.51
C GLN A 83 -10.68 10.01 3.29
N VAL A 84 -10.25 8.91 3.88
CA VAL A 84 -11.15 7.93 4.53
C VAL A 84 -11.11 8.00 6.06
N ASP A 85 -10.06 8.56 6.62
CA ASP A 85 -9.81 8.62 8.06
C ASP A 85 -10.88 9.44 8.78
N GLY A 86 -11.65 8.82 9.68
CA GLY A 86 -12.77 9.46 10.36
C GLY A 86 -14.01 9.71 9.49
N TYR A 87 -14.06 9.17 8.27
CA TYR A 87 -15.25 9.23 7.41
C TYR A 87 -16.13 7.98 7.64
N SER A 88 -17.37 8.18 8.06
CA SER A 88 -18.31 7.08 8.33
C SER A 88 -18.75 6.42 7.02
N GLY A 89 -18.60 5.09 6.92
CA GLY A 89 -18.89 4.34 5.69
C GLY A 89 -17.81 4.49 4.60
N ALA A 90 -16.59 4.88 4.96
CA ALA A 90 -15.51 5.00 3.99
C ALA A 90 -15.21 3.66 3.30
N GLU A 91 -15.02 3.70 1.99
CA GLU A 91 -14.74 2.53 1.18
C GLU A 91 -13.53 2.80 0.30
N HIS A 92 -12.44 2.08 0.55
CA HIS A 92 -11.21 2.17 -0.20
C HIS A 92 -10.59 0.79 -0.45
N ARG A 93 -9.81 0.67 -1.51
CA ARG A 93 -9.11 -0.57 -1.86
C ARG A 93 -7.81 -0.26 -2.59
N THR A 94 -6.80 -1.09 -2.40
CA THR A 94 -5.51 -0.97 -3.10
C THR A 94 -5.47 -1.93 -4.29
N PHE A 95 -4.94 -1.45 -5.40
CA PHE A 95 -4.79 -2.19 -6.64
C PHE A 95 -3.33 -2.20 -7.11
N ASN A 96 -2.97 -3.27 -7.82
CA ASN A 96 -1.67 -3.38 -8.46
C ASN A 96 -1.58 -2.57 -9.77
N ASN A 97 -2.71 -2.05 -10.27
CA ASN A 97 -2.81 -1.31 -11.52
C ASN A 97 -3.73 -0.09 -11.36
N GLU A 98 -3.29 1.07 -11.86
CA GLU A 98 -4.04 2.34 -11.83
C GLU A 98 -5.36 2.26 -12.59
N ALA A 99 -5.37 1.64 -13.78
CA ALA A 99 -6.60 1.49 -14.58
C ALA A 99 -7.65 0.64 -13.85
N ALA A 100 -7.22 -0.41 -13.13
CA ALA A 100 -8.11 -1.22 -12.31
C ALA A 100 -8.68 -0.42 -11.12
N ALA A 101 -7.83 0.40 -10.48
CA ALA A 101 -8.24 1.31 -9.42
C ALA A 101 -9.29 2.32 -9.92
N GLN A 102 -9.01 2.97 -11.05
CA GLN A 102 -9.89 4.00 -11.63
C GLN A 102 -11.25 3.42 -12.03
N ASN A 103 -11.25 2.25 -12.67
CA ASN A 103 -12.48 1.55 -13.03
C ASN A 103 -13.32 1.21 -11.80
N TRP A 104 -12.71 0.77 -10.70
CA TRP A 104 -13.43 0.46 -9.47
C TRP A 104 -14.04 1.72 -8.83
N VAL A 105 -13.30 2.83 -8.75
CA VAL A 105 -13.84 4.11 -8.26
C VAL A 105 -14.99 4.60 -9.14
N ASN A 106 -14.84 4.52 -10.46
CA ASN A 106 -15.90 4.90 -11.40
C ASN A 106 -17.13 4.01 -11.24
N GLN A 107 -16.96 2.69 -11.14
CA GLN A 107 -18.05 1.74 -10.92
C GLN A 107 -18.83 2.07 -9.64
N LYS A 108 -18.12 2.31 -8.53
CA LYS A 108 -18.72 2.67 -7.25
C LYS A 108 -19.43 4.03 -7.27
N ASN A 109 -18.89 5.01 -7.99
CA ASN A 109 -19.55 6.30 -8.19
C ASN A 109 -20.86 6.18 -8.99
N ASN A 110 -20.90 5.30 -9.99
CA ASN A 110 -22.11 5.04 -10.76
C ASN A 110 -23.17 4.31 -9.90
N VAL A 111 -22.77 3.35 -9.06
CA VAL A 111 -23.69 2.69 -8.11
C VAL A 111 -24.25 3.68 -7.08
N ALA A 112 -23.42 4.58 -6.55
CA ALA A 112 -23.86 5.59 -5.59
C ALA A 112 -24.86 6.60 -6.20
N LYS A 113 -24.78 6.90 -7.50
CA LYS A 113 -25.78 7.72 -8.21
C LYS A 113 -27.08 6.96 -8.54
N GLY A 114 -27.08 5.63 -8.46
CA GLY A 114 -28.22 4.77 -8.82
C GLY A 114 -29.03 4.22 -7.64
N GLN A 115 -28.62 4.47 -6.38
CA GLN A 115 -29.29 3.94 -5.19
C GLN A 115 -29.70 5.05 -4.21
N SER A 116 -30.56 5.95 -4.67
CA SER A 116 -31.56 6.61 -3.81
C SER A 116 -32.90 5.96 -4.13
N GLY A 117 -33.16 4.75 -3.61
CA GLY A 117 -34.41 4.08 -3.94
C GLY A 117 -34.57 2.63 -3.52
N TYR A 118 -34.16 2.22 -2.31
CA TYR A 118 -34.76 1.02 -1.69
C TYR A 118 -35.12 1.35 -0.24
N LYS A 119 -36.39 1.74 -0.13
CA LYS A 119 -37.21 2.04 1.03
C LYS A 119 -37.20 0.87 2.03
N GLY A 120 -37.09 1.17 3.31
CA GLY A 120 -37.30 0.17 4.37
C GLY A 120 -38.71 -0.41 4.35
N HIS A 121 -38.84 -1.61 4.90
CA HIS A 121 -39.99 -2.20 5.63
C HIS A 121 -39.36 -3.36 6.43
N HIS A 122 -39.30 -3.29 7.76
CA HIS A 122 -40.33 -3.79 8.71
C HIS A 122 -40.77 -5.21 8.42
#